data_AF-A0A960YP51-F1
#
_entry.id   AF-A0A960YP51-F1
#
_cell.length_a   1.000
_cell.length_b   1.000
_cell.length_c   1.000
_cell.angle_alpha   90.00
_cell.angle_beta   90.00
_cell.angle_gamma   90.00
#
_symmetry.space_group_name_H-M   'P 1'
#
loop_
_entity.id
_entity.type
_entity.pdbx_description
1 polymer ?
#
loop_
_entity_poly.entity_id
_entity_poly.type
_entity_poly.pdbx_seq_one_letter_code
_entity_poly.pdbx_strand_id
1 'polypeptide(L)'
;MNISRLLIVTLMTAGLALWAPGSLSADGPDYGCDASRDACVEGCDNQADTGKGANAYNACLKRCENAYKSCTQRQEVATGCAESFRSCIGNARGDDDAMEACRDAYRQCKGQ
;
A
#
# COMPACT_ATOMS: atom_id res chain seq x y z
N MET A 1 20.51 44.52 31.73
CA MET A 1 20.54 44.18 30.29
C MET A 1 20.52 42.65 30.23
N ASN A 2 19.35 42.02 30.02
CA ASN A 2 18.85 41.54 28.71
C ASN A 2 19.93 40.68 28.01
N ILE A 3 19.74 39.40 27.67
CA ILE A 3 18.79 38.87 26.66
C ILE A 3 18.74 37.31 26.77
N SER A 4 17.54 36.73 26.56
CA SER A 4 17.18 35.36 26.08
C SER A 4 17.65 34.12 26.86
N ARG A 5 16.80 33.29 27.50
CA ARG A 5 15.61 32.57 26.97
C ARG A 5 15.79 32.06 25.54
N LEU A 6 16.48 30.93 25.37
CA LEU A 6 16.27 30.06 24.21
C LEU A 6 15.69 28.73 24.69
N LEU A 7 14.36 28.67 24.65
CA LEU A 7 13.59 27.46 24.45
C LEU A 7 13.90 26.98 23.02
N ILE A 8 14.71 25.95 22.88
CA ILE A 8 14.78 25.20 21.62
C ILE A 8 13.80 24.03 21.76
N VAL A 9 12.57 24.31 21.31
CA VAL A 9 11.61 23.32 20.88
C VAL A 9 12.15 22.76 19.55
N THR A 10 12.79 21.60 19.61
CA THR A 10 13.09 20.79 18.41
C THR A 10 12.08 19.67 18.38
N LEU A 11 11.00 19.91 17.64
CA LEU A 11 10.73 19.31 16.34
C LEU A 11 10.33 17.84 16.44
N MET A 12 9.02 17.66 16.36
CA MET A 12 8.32 16.55 15.70
C MET A 12 9.27 15.62 14.92
N THR A 13 9.59 14.47 15.50
CA THR A 13 9.98 13.30 14.74
C THR A 13 8.77 12.83 13.95
N ALA A 14 8.57 13.45 12.79
CA ALA A 14 7.85 12.83 11.70
C ALA A 14 8.59 11.54 11.39
N GLY A 15 7.99 10.40 11.76
CA GLY A 15 8.51 9.09 11.44
C GLY A 15 8.70 9.00 9.94
N LEU A 16 9.96 9.01 9.52
CA LEU A 16 10.36 8.61 8.18
C LEU A 16 9.83 7.18 7.98
N ALA A 17 8.76 7.06 7.20
CA ALA A 17 8.41 5.80 6.59
C ALA A 17 9.60 5.40 5.69
N LEU A 18 10.43 4.51 6.23
CA LEU A 18 11.49 3.83 5.51
C LEU A 18 10.85 3.08 4.34
N TRP A 19 10.95 3.67 3.15
CA TRP A 19 10.69 2.96 1.91
C TRP A 19 11.86 2.01 1.69
N ALA A 20 11.73 0.79 2.21
CA ALA A 20 12.63 -0.30 1.87
C ALA A 20 12.30 -0.78 0.45
N PRO A 21 13.24 -0.79 -0.50
CA PRO A 21 13.05 -1.46 -1.77
C PRO A 21 13.27 -2.96 -1.52
N GLY A 22 12.20 -3.64 -1.09
CA GLY A 22 12.19 -5.09 -0.95
C GLY A 22 12.04 -5.75 -2.32
N SER A 23 13.12 -6.39 -2.77
CA SER A 23 13.16 -7.64 -3.55
C SER A 23 12.03 -7.90 -4.56
N LEU A 24 12.41 -7.94 -5.84
CA LEU A 24 11.66 -8.52 -6.96
C LEU A 24 11.33 -10.00 -6.67
N SER A 25 10.29 -10.24 -5.88
CA SER A 25 9.57 -11.51 -5.88
C SER A 25 8.80 -11.63 -7.20
N ALA A 26 8.73 -12.84 -7.73
CA ALA A 26 8.00 -13.13 -8.98
C ALA A 26 6.47 -13.05 -8.82
N ASP A 27 5.99 -13.04 -7.58
CA ASP A 27 4.67 -12.59 -7.17
C ASP A 27 4.46 -11.12 -7.56
N GLY A 28 3.22 -10.73 -7.83
CA GLY A 28 2.89 -9.37 -8.24
C GLY A 28 3.36 -8.28 -7.26
N PRO A 29 3.09 -7.00 -7.56
CA PRO A 29 3.34 -5.91 -6.62
C PRO A 29 2.71 -6.21 -5.24
N ASP A 30 3.52 -6.27 -4.19
CA ASP A 30 3.06 -6.38 -2.81
C ASP A 30 2.60 -5.01 -2.32
N TYR A 31 1.30 -4.87 -2.07
CA TYR A 31 0.72 -3.61 -1.56
C TYR A 31 0.72 -3.56 -0.03
N GLY A 32 1.31 -4.55 0.65
CA GLY A 32 1.32 -4.64 2.11
C GLY A 32 -0.08 -4.71 2.72
N CYS A 33 -1.03 -5.35 2.04
CA CYS A 33 -2.44 -5.38 2.46
C CYS A 33 -2.60 -6.07 3.83
N ASP A 34 -1.92 -7.19 4.07
CA ASP A 34 -1.93 -7.89 5.35
C ASP A 34 -1.29 -7.06 6.47
N ALA A 35 -0.09 -6.51 6.24
CA ALA A 35 0.57 -5.64 7.21
C ALA A 35 -0.29 -4.41 7.57
N SER A 36 -0.98 -3.82 6.58
CA SER A 36 -1.90 -2.71 6.78
C SER A 36 -3.15 -3.11 7.55
N ARG A 37 -3.70 -4.31 7.30
CA ARG A 37 -4.82 -4.86 8.05
C ARG A 37 -4.43 -5.08 9.50
N ASP A 38 -3.29 -5.72 9.74
CA ASP A 38 -2.84 -6.10 11.07
C ASP A 38 -2.57 -4.85 11.92
N ALA A 39 -1.91 -3.83 11.35
CA ALA A 39 -1.76 -2.52 12.01
C ALA A 39 -3.11 -1.82 12.29
N CYS A 40 -4.09 -1.97 11.40
CA CYS A 40 -5.43 -1.42 11.62
C CYS A 40 -6.15 -2.13 12.77
N VAL A 41 -6.07 -3.46 12.85
CA VAL A 41 -6.64 -4.27 13.94
C VAL A 41 -5.99 -3.93 15.27
N GLU A 42 -4.66 -3.82 15.32
CA GLU A 42 -3.93 -3.38 16.51
C GLU A 42 -4.39 -1.99 16.98
N GLY A 43 -4.65 -1.08 16.03
CA GLY A 43 -5.24 0.23 16.33
C GLY A 43 -6.66 0.16 16.91
N CYS A 44 -7.46 -0.83 16.50
CA CYS A 44 -8.79 -1.08 17.05
C CYS A 44 -8.71 -1.67 18.47
N ASP A 45 -7.79 -2.59 18.72
CA ASP A 45 -7.57 -3.22 20.02
C ASP A 45 -7.16 -2.18 21.07
N ASN A 46 -6.17 -1.35 20.74
CA ASN A 46 -5.73 -0.24 21.59
C ASN A 46 -6.87 0.74 21.92
N GLN A 47 -7.84 0.93 21.03
CA GLN A 47 -9.01 1.77 21.28
C GLN A 47 -10.08 1.08 22.15
N ALA A 48 -10.22 -0.24 22.06
CA ALA A 48 -11.11 -1.00 22.93
C ALA A 48 -10.63 -0.92 24.39
N ASP A 49 -9.31 -1.00 24.61
CA ASP A 49 -8.69 -0.85 25.93
C ASP A 49 -8.90 0.54 26.55
N THR A 50 -9.15 1.57 25.73
CA THR A 50 -9.49 2.93 26.21
C THR A 50 -10.96 3.11 26.61
N GLY A 51 -11.75 2.02 26.66
CA GLY A 51 -13.12 2.03 27.16
C GLY A 51 -14.20 2.31 26.10
N LYS A 52 -13.86 2.26 24.81
CA LYS A 52 -14.87 2.31 23.75
C LYS A 52 -15.60 0.96 23.70
N GLY A 53 -16.90 0.95 24.00
CA GLY A 53 -17.70 -0.27 24.07
C GLY A 53 -17.70 -1.11 22.79
N ALA A 54 -18.08 -2.39 22.90
CA ALA A 54 -17.97 -3.42 21.86
C ALA A 54 -18.50 -3.02 20.46
N ASN A 55 -19.54 -2.17 20.40
CA ASN A 55 -20.07 -1.67 19.12
C ASN A 55 -19.07 -0.80 18.34
N ALA A 56 -18.27 0.01 19.03
CA ALA A 56 -17.25 0.85 18.40
C ALA A 56 -16.07 0.01 17.89
N TYR A 57 -15.69 -1.01 18.65
CA TYR A 57 -14.65 -1.96 18.25
C TYR A 57 -15.06 -2.76 17.00
N ASN A 58 -16.27 -3.32 16.98
CA ASN A 58 -16.80 -4.04 15.80
C ASN A 58 -16.89 -3.15 14.56
N ALA A 59 -17.28 -1.87 14.73
CA ALA A 59 -17.29 -0.91 13.63
C ALA A 59 -15.88 -0.60 13.12
N CYS A 60 -14.88 -0.59 14.00
CA CYS A 60 -13.46 -0.42 13.64
C CYS A 60 -12.95 -1.59 12.81
N LEU A 61 -13.14 -2.83 13.29
CA LEU A 61 -12.74 -4.05 12.57
C LEU A 61 -13.36 -4.12 11.17
N LYS A 62 -14.64 -3.78 11.04
CA LYS A 62 -15.33 -3.75 9.75
C LYS A 62 -14.71 -2.75 8.76
N ARG A 63 -14.18 -1.63 9.25
CA ARG A 63 -13.44 -0.68 8.41
C ARG A 63 -12.09 -1.23 7.99
N CYS A 64 -11.37 -1.90 8.88
CA CYS A 64 -10.12 -2.59 8.54
C CYS A 64 -10.35 -3.67 7.47
N GLU A 65 -11.42 -4.46 7.60
CA GLU A 65 -11.77 -5.49 6.62
C GLU A 65 -12.12 -4.88 5.26
N ASN A 66 -12.89 -3.79 5.22
CA ASN A 66 -13.22 -3.10 3.97
C ASN A 66 -11.97 -2.51 3.30
N ALA A 67 -11.06 -1.92 4.09
CA ALA A 67 -9.79 -1.40 3.60
C ALA A 67 -8.91 -2.53 3.04
N TYR A 68 -8.83 -3.65 3.75
CA TYR A 68 -8.13 -4.85 3.30
C TYR A 68 -8.70 -5.35 1.96
N LYS A 69 -10.02 -5.54 1.84
CA LYS A 69 -10.67 -5.96 0.59
C LYS A 69 -10.38 -5.01 -0.57
N SER A 70 -10.40 -3.70 -0.32
CA SER A 70 -10.07 -2.72 -1.36
C SER A 70 -8.59 -2.79 -1.77
N CYS A 71 -7.70 -3.03 -0.82
CA CYS A 71 -6.28 -3.23 -1.08
C CYS A 71 -6.03 -4.50 -1.91
N THR A 72 -6.61 -5.64 -1.49
CA THR A 72 -6.43 -6.92 -2.19
C THR A 72 -6.98 -6.87 -3.60
N GLN A 73 -8.14 -6.25 -3.83
CA GLN A 73 -8.66 -6.07 -5.19
C GLN A 73 -7.70 -5.30 -6.09
N ARG A 74 -7.08 -4.23 -5.57
CA ARG A 74 -6.07 -3.48 -6.35
C ARG A 74 -4.84 -4.31 -6.64
N GLN A 75 -4.39 -5.11 -5.66
CA GLN A 75 -3.26 -6.02 -5.82
C GLN A 75 -3.56 -7.11 -6.85
N GLU A 76 -4.75 -7.70 -6.84
CA GLU A 76 -5.21 -8.69 -7.83
C GLU A 76 -5.22 -8.09 -9.24
N VAL A 77 -5.81 -6.90 -9.43
CA VAL A 77 -5.81 -6.20 -10.73
C VAL A 77 -4.38 -5.95 -11.19
N ALA A 78 -3.53 -5.37 -10.34
CA ALA A 78 -2.14 -5.06 -10.69
C ALA A 78 -1.33 -6.32 -11.03
N THR A 79 -1.60 -7.43 -10.36
CA THR A 79 -0.99 -8.75 -10.63
C THR A 79 -1.44 -9.28 -11.98
N GLY A 80 -2.75 -9.30 -12.26
CA GLY A 80 -3.28 -9.72 -13.57
C GLY A 80 -2.77 -8.85 -14.74
N CYS A 81 -2.64 -7.54 -14.52
CA CYS A 81 -2.01 -6.64 -15.50
C CYS A 81 -0.55 -7.01 -15.75
N ALA A 82 0.21 -7.32 -14.70
CA ALA A 82 1.62 -7.69 -14.81
C ALA A 82 1.80 -9.04 -15.52
N GLU A 83 0.96 -10.03 -15.23
CA GLU A 83 0.96 -11.33 -15.90
C GLU A 83 0.63 -11.20 -17.40
N SER A 84 -0.42 -10.42 -17.72
CA SER A 84 -0.80 -10.14 -19.11
C SER A 84 0.33 -9.44 -19.87
N PHE A 85 0.99 -8.48 -19.22
CA PHE A 85 2.16 -7.81 -19.78
C PHE A 85 3.32 -8.79 -20.03
N ARG A 86 3.66 -9.65 -19.06
CA ARG A 86 4.71 -10.68 -19.21
C ARG A 86 4.42 -11.63 -20.38
N SER A 87 3.17 -12.05 -20.53
CA SER A 87 2.75 -12.89 -21.66
C SER A 87 2.90 -12.16 -23.00
N CYS A 88 2.46 -10.89 -23.06
CA CYS A 88 2.54 -10.06 -24.25
C CYS A 88 4.00 -9.86 -24.73
N ILE A 89 4.90 -9.46 -23.83
CA ILE A 89 6.32 -9.27 -24.18
C ILE A 89 7.02 -10.60 -24.57
N GLY A 90 6.55 -11.73 -24.04
CA GLY A 90 7.02 -13.05 -24.44
C GLY A 90 6.73 -13.35 -25.91
N ASN A 91 5.56 -12.93 -26.39
CA ASN A 91 5.13 -13.10 -27.78
C ASN A 91 5.68 -12.03 -28.72
N ALA A 92 5.84 -10.80 -28.24
CA ALA A 92 6.32 -9.65 -29.01
C ALA A 92 7.85 -9.59 -29.17
N ARG A 93 8.58 -10.64 -28.78
CA ARG A 93 10.04 -10.59 -28.68
C ARG A 93 10.69 -10.36 -30.05
N GLY A 94 11.38 -9.22 -30.17
CA GLY A 94 12.07 -8.82 -31.40
C GLY A 94 11.24 -7.91 -32.32
N ASP A 95 10.04 -7.52 -31.88
CA ASP A 95 9.16 -6.57 -32.54
C ASP A 95 8.94 -5.37 -31.60
N ASP A 96 9.59 -4.24 -31.91
CA ASP A 96 9.56 -3.05 -31.05
C ASP A 96 8.17 -2.41 -30.98
N ASP A 97 7.40 -2.44 -32.07
CA ASP A 97 6.03 -1.91 -32.12
C ASP A 97 5.09 -2.75 -31.26
N ALA A 98 5.21 -4.08 -31.34
CA ALA A 98 4.45 -4.99 -30.49
C ALA A 98 4.83 -4.84 -29.01
N MET A 99 6.11 -4.62 -28.69
CA MET A 99 6.58 -4.36 -27.33
C MET A 99 6.05 -3.03 -26.78
N GLU A 100 5.95 -1.99 -27.60
CA GLU A 100 5.33 -0.71 -27.23
C GLU A 100 3.83 -0.88 -26.96
N ALA A 101 3.11 -1.60 -27.83
CA ALA A 101 1.71 -1.92 -27.61
C ALA A 101 1.46 -2.68 -26.30
N CYS A 102 2.32 -3.64 -25.94
CA CYS A 102 2.27 -4.33 -24.65
C CYS A 102 2.40 -3.35 -23.47
N ARG A 103 3.31 -2.38 -23.55
CA ARG A 103 3.54 -1.37 -22.49
C ARG A 103 2.34 -0.46 -22.35
N ASP A 104 1.72 -0.04 -23.46
CA ASP A 104 0.52 0.79 -23.43
C ASP A 104 -0.69 0.06 -22.85
N ALA A 105 -0.88 -1.20 -23.22
CA ALA A 105 -1.91 -2.05 -22.61
C ALA A 105 -1.70 -2.17 -21.08
N TYR A 106 -0.45 -2.34 -20.64
CA TYR A 106 -0.12 -2.41 -19.22
C TYR A 106 -0.38 -1.09 -18.46
N ARG A 107 -0.07 0.05 -19.07
CA ARG A 107 -0.36 1.39 -18.51
C ARG A 107 -1.87 1.60 -18.36
N GLN A 108 -2.65 1.23 -19.37
CA GLN A 108 -4.10 1.31 -19.34
C GLN A 108 -4.70 0.40 -18.27
N CYS A 109 -4.18 -0.83 -18.14
CA CYS A 109 -4.65 -1.80 -17.15
C CYS A 109 -4.42 -1.32 -15.71
N LYS A 110 -3.27 -0.70 -15.41
CA LYS A 110 -2.97 -0.15 -14.07
C LYS A 110 -3.70 1.16 -13.73
N GLY A 111 -4.29 1.82 -14.71
CA GLY A 111 -5.05 3.06 -14.53
C GLY A 111 -6.53 2.85 -14.18
N GLN A 112 -6.99 1.59 -14.12
CA GLN A 112 -8.35 1.17 -13.74
C GLN A 112 -8.39 0.78 -12.26
#